data_AF-A0A3A9UX97-F1
#
_entry.id   AF-A0A3A9UX97-F1
#
_cell.length_a   1.000
_cell.length_b   1.000
_cell.length_c   1.000
_cell.angle_alpha   90.00
_cell.angle_beta   90.00
_cell.angle_gamma   90.00
#
_symmetry.space_group_name_H-M   'P 1'
#
loop_
_entity.id
_entity.type
_entity.pdbx_description
1 polymer ?
#
loop_
_entity_poly.entity_id
_entity_poly.type
_entity_poly.pdbx_seq_one_letter_code
_entity_poly.pdbx_strand_id
1 'polypeptide(L)' 'MNFEEALKLKLEKQIQNSSDYIIVCPHAIDDPIGNEKFRNDIPKWKLTDLDAQNYSTNGKFGIMDININSFNHYR' A
#
# COMPACT_ATOMS: atom_id res chain seq x y z
N MET A 1 8.76 -7.00 6.35
CA MET A 1 7.64 -7.83 6.88
C MET A 1 7.01 -8.60 5.74
N ASN A 2 6.35 -9.72 6.02
CA ASN A 2 5.58 -10.48 5.02
C ASN A 2 4.20 -9.84 4.80
N PHE A 3 3.41 -10.38 3.86
CA PHE A 3 2.10 -9.82 3.50
C PHE A 3 1.11 -9.83 4.67
N GLU A 4 1.05 -10.93 5.44
CA GLU A 4 0.13 -11.08 6.58
C GLU A 4 0.47 -10.11 7.72
N GLU A 5 1.76 -9.94 8.01
CA GLU A 5 2.26 -8.96 8.98
C GLU A 5 1.87 -7.53 8.58
N ALA A 6 2.04 -7.18 7.30
CA ALA A 6 1.65 -5.87 6.78
C ALA A 6 0.12 -5.66 6.85
N LEU A 7 -0.67 -6.69 6.55
CA LEU A 7 -2.13 -6.65 6.64
C LEU A 7 -2.59 -6.45 8.09
N LYS A 8 -1.98 -7.15 9.04
CA LYS A 8 -2.27 -6.97 10.46
C LYS A 8 -1.93 -5.55 10.93
N LEU A 9 -0.77 -5.04 10.55
CA LEU A 9 -0.34 -3.68 10.88
C LEU A 9 -1.27 -2.62 10.29
N LYS A 10 -1.76 -2.82 9.06
CA LYS A 10 -2.79 -1.98 8.44
C LYS A 10 -4.05 -1.93 9.30
N LEU A 11 -4.57 -3.09 9.71
CA LEU A 11 -5.79 -3.17 10.51
C LEU A 11 -5.62 -2.44 11.86
N GLU A 12 -4.46 -2.60 12.51
CA GLU A 12 -4.14 -1.92 13.77
C GLU A 12 -4.09 -0.39 13.60
N LYS A 13 -3.47 0.11 12.52
CA LYS A 13 -3.40 1.55 12.25
C LYS A 13 -4.74 2.15 11.81
N GLN A 14 -5.54 1.41 11.04
CA GLN A 14 -6.82 1.88 10.54
C GLN A 14 -7.83 2.09 11.69
N ILE A 15 -7.70 1.33 12.78
CA ILE A 15 -8.48 1.53 14.01
C ILE A 15 -8.09 2.86 14.70
N GLN A 16 -6.84 3.31 14.56
CA GLN A 16 -6.33 4.51 15.23
C GLN A 16 -6.52 5.80 14.42
N ASN A 17 -6.49 5.73 13.08
CA ASN A 17 -6.61 6.89 12.19
C ASN A 17 -7.74 6.68 11.17
N SER A 18 -8.89 7.32 11.40
CA SER A 18 -10.10 7.18 10.58
C SER A 18 -10.10 8.00 9.27
N SER A 19 -9.12 8.87 9.06
CA SER A 19 -9.15 9.87 7.96
C SER A 19 -8.29 9.50 6.74
N ASP A 20 -7.34 8.58 6.90
CA ASP A 20 -6.39 8.20 5.86
C ASP A 20 -6.71 6.79 5.34
N TYR A 21 -6.65 6.61 4.02
CA TYR A 21 -6.81 5.28 3.42
C TYR A 21 -5.47 4.54 3.49
N ILE A 22 -5.40 3.48 4.28
CA ILE A 22 -4.19 2.68 4.43
C ILE A 22 -4.29 1.46 3.51
N ILE A 23 -3.22 1.17 2.76
CA ILE A 23 -3.14 0.00 1.89
C ILE A 23 -1.83 -0.76 2.12
N VAL A 24 -1.86 -2.07 1.93
CA VAL A 24 -0.64 -2.88 1.86
C VAL A 24 0.07 -2.61 0.53
N CYS A 25 1.39 -2.44 0.56
CA CYS A 25 2.21 -2.22 -0.63
C CYS A 25 3.52 -3.01 -0.52
N PRO A 26 4.29 -3.17 -1.61
CA PRO A 26 5.68 -3.62 -1.50
C PRO A 26 6.48 -2.68 -0.58
N HIS A 27 7.44 -3.21 0.17
CA HIS A 27 8.11 -2.45 1.22
C HIS A 27 8.99 -1.33 0.61
N ALA A 28 8.84 -0.08 1.04
CA ALA A 28 9.52 1.05 0.41
C ALA A 28 11.07 0.98 0.44
N ILE A 29 11.65 0.41 1.51
CA ILE A 29 13.10 0.28 1.68
C ILE A 29 13.62 -1.06 1.14
N ASP A 30 13.05 -2.16 1.62
CA ASP A 30 13.46 -3.50 1.20
C ASP A 30 13.05 -3.88 -0.24
N ASP A 31 11.96 -3.33 -0.80
CA ASP A 31 11.46 -3.61 -2.16
C ASP A 31 11.11 -2.31 -2.93
N PRO A 32 12.11 -1.44 -3.17
CA PRO A 32 11.88 -0.11 -3.74
C PRO A 32 11.35 -0.17 -5.17
N ILE A 33 11.77 -1.18 -5.94
CA ILE A 33 11.34 -1.38 -7.34
C ILE A 33 9.86 -1.76 -7.40
N GLY A 34 9.43 -2.73 -6.58
CA GLY A 34 8.02 -3.10 -6.48
C GLY A 34 7.18 -1.94 -5.96
N ASN A 35 7.69 -1.23 -4.96
CA ASN A 35 6.99 -0.10 -4.34
C ASN A 35 6.76 1.04 -5.35
N GLU A 36 7.79 1.41 -6.13
CA GLU A 36 7.69 2.46 -7.13
C GLU A 36 6.63 2.15 -8.19
N LYS A 37 6.63 0.94 -8.75
CA LYS A 37 5.61 0.51 -9.72
C LYS A 37 4.21 0.57 -9.12
N PHE A 38 4.04 0.03 -7.92
CA PHE A 38 2.76 0.04 -7.21
C PHE A 38 2.25 1.48 -6.99
N ARG A 39 3.12 2.40 -6.56
CA ARG A 39 2.78 3.82 -6.34
C ARG A 39 2.42 4.57 -7.62
N ASN A 40 3.02 4.21 -8.74
CA ASN A 40 2.70 4.82 -10.04
C ASN A 40 1.37 4.33 -10.60
N ASP A 41 0.99 3.09 -10.29
CA ASP A 41 -0.21 2.44 -10.81
C ASP A 41 -1.42 2.58 -9.89
N ILE A 42 -1.23 2.79 -8.58
CA ILE A 42 -2.33 2.97 -7.63
C ILE A 42 -3.34 4.06 -8.02
N PRO A 43 -2.96 5.30 -8.43
CA PRO A 43 -3.95 6.31 -8.83
C PRO A 43 -4.70 5.96 -10.12
N LYS A 44 -4.16 5.09 -10.96
CA LYS A 44 -4.75 4.73 -12.27
C LYS A 44 -5.68 3.52 -12.18
N TRP A 45 -5.31 2.53 -11.37
CA TRP A 45 -5.92 1.19 -11.40
C TRP A 45 -6.74 0.84 -10.15
N LYS A 46 -6.81 1.73 -9.14
CA LYS A 46 -7.46 1.46 -7.84
C LYS A 46 -6.98 0.14 -7.22
N LEU A 47 -5.67 -0.01 -7.14
CA LEU A 47 -5.02 -1.20 -6.60
C LEU A 47 -5.50 -1.48 -5.17
N THR A 48 -5.59 -2.76 -4.83
CA THR A 48 -6.01 -3.30 -3.53
C THR A 48 -4.82 -3.89 -2.77
N ASP A 49 -5.03 -4.30 -1.52
CA ASP A 49 -3.98 -4.97 -0.74
C ASP A 49 -3.45 -6.21 -1.47
N LEU A 50 -4.33 -7.01 -2.07
CA LEU A 50 -3.96 -8.22 -2.81
C LEU A 50 -3.06 -7.92 -4.00
N ASP A 51 -3.30 -6.79 -4.67
CA ASP A 51 -2.49 -6.39 -5.82
C ASP A 51 -1.03 -6.19 -5.44
N ALA A 52 -0.73 -5.76 -4.20
CA ALA A 52 0.65 -5.59 -3.75
C ALA A 52 1.51 -6.85 -3.95
N GLN A 53 0.91 -8.05 -3.87
CA GLN A 53 1.61 -9.32 -4.09
C GLN A 53 2.12 -9.46 -5.54
N ASN A 54 1.40 -8.91 -6.51
CA ASN A 54 1.79 -8.94 -7.92
C ASN A 54 2.93 -7.95 -8.23
N TYR A 55 3.13 -6.94 -7.39
CA TYR A 55 4.16 -5.92 -7.58
C TYR A 55 5.42 -6.21 -6.76
N SER A 56 5.33 -7.03 -5.70
CA SER A 56 6.51 -7.34 -4.89
C SER A 56 7.51 -8.21 -5.66
N THR A 57 8.78 -7.81 -5.63
CA THR A 57 9.87 -8.51 -6.32
C THR A 57 10.64 -9.46 -5.41
N ASN A 58 10.47 -9.33 -4.09
CA ASN A 58 11.23 -10.09 -3.10
C ASN A 58 10.39 -10.56 -1.90
N GLY A 59 9.06 -10.41 -1.97
CA GLY A 59 8.14 -10.84 -0.92
C GLY A 59 8.17 -9.99 0.35
N LYS A 60 8.76 -8.78 0.30
CA LYS A 60 8.75 -7.82 1.40
C LYS A 60 7.63 -6.80 1.18
N PHE A 61 6.77 -6.68 2.17
CA PHE A 61 5.61 -5.80 2.15
C PHE A 61 5.73 -4.74 3.25
N GLY A 62 4.95 -3.68 3.14
CA GLY A 62 4.76 -2.65 4.14
C GLY A 62 3.36 -2.06 4.01
N ILE A 63 3.13 -0.93 4.65
CA ILE A 63 1.89 -0.18 4.53
C ILE A 63 2.18 1.21 3.97
N MET A 64 1.22 1.73 3.21
CA MET A 64 1.25 3.07 2.65
C MET A 64 -0.02 3.80 3.08
N ASP A 65 0.18 4.98 3.66
CA ASP A 65 -0.89 5.90 3.98
C ASP A 65 -1.21 6.74 2.73
N ILE A 66 -2.45 6.67 2.25
CA ILE A 66 -2.95 7.40 1.09
C ILE A 66 -3.93 8.45 1.56
N ASN A 67 -3.59 9.70 1.31
CA ASN A 67 -4.50 10.81 1.56
C ASN A 67 -5.65 10.77 0.54
N ILE A 68 -6.86 10.48 1.00
CA ILE A 68 -8.07 10.36 0.16
C ILE A 68 -8.37 11.65 -0.62
N ASN A 69 -8.04 12.82 -0.05
CA ASN A 69 -8.27 14.11 -0.72
C ASN A 69 -7.36 14.29 -1.95
N SER A 70 -6.13 13.79 -1.90
CA SER A 70 -5.22 13.75 -3.06
C SER A 70 -5.63 12.69 -4.07
N PHE A 71 -6.25 11.59 -3.62
CA PHE A 71 -6.66 10.48 -4.49
C PHE A 71 -7.94 10.78 -5.29
N ASN A 72 -8.88 11.54 -4.72
CA ASN A 72 -10.06 12.01 -5.44
C ASN A 72 -9.78 13.18 -6.40
N HIS A 73 -8.63 13.86 -6.32
CA HIS A 73 -8.29 14.95 -7.24
C HIS A 73 -7.91 14.44 -8.65
N TYR A 74 -7.55 13.16 -8.78
CA TYR A 74 -7.32 12.48 -10.05
C TYR A 74 -8.60 11.82 -10.62
N ARG A 75 -9.76 12.11 -10.03
CA ARG A 75 -11.04 11.47 -10.35
C ARG A 75 -11.92 12.35 -11.23
#